data_AF-A0A6G0QE37-F1
#
_entry.id   AF-A0A6G0QE37-F1
#
_cell.length_a   1.000
_cell.length_b   1.000
_cell.length_c   1.000
_cell.angle_alpha   90.00
_cell.angle_beta   90.00
_cell.angle_gamma   90.00
#
_symmetry.space_group_name_H-M   'P 1'
#
loop_
_entity.id
_entity.type
_entity.pdbx_description
1 polymer ?
#
loop_
_entity_poly.entity_id
_entity_poly.type
_entity_poly.pdbx_seq_one_letter_code
_entity_poly.pdbx_strand_id
1 'polypeptide(L)'
;MSAVAVFEDSSCSETPVGIKITRDFVCGAGRVPAKTMCGSDGGVLYSISSCTNDYSLLASTVFGNNTPYIIVEEYLEWYCNLAQTVTIYIADGACHPNTDDATSFKATFTTEGTATITTYNDTYCNIVQDNIDVSKNIFTSFVFSTGSDRDDD
;
A
#
# COMPACT_ATOMS: atom_id res chain seq x y z
N MET A 1 8.98 -8.84 8.38
CA MET A 1 7.69 -8.80 7.66
C MET A 1 7.91 -9.24 6.24
N SER A 2 6.92 -9.88 5.61
CA SER A 2 6.93 -10.05 4.16
C SER A 2 6.43 -8.80 3.49
N ALA A 3 7.10 -8.41 2.42
CA ALA A 3 6.72 -7.31 1.56
C ALA A 3 6.51 -7.83 0.13
N VAL A 4 5.43 -7.41 -0.50
CA VAL A 4 5.09 -7.73 -1.88
C VAL A 4 4.96 -6.43 -2.64
N ALA A 5 5.93 -6.15 -3.52
CA ALA A 5 5.86 -5.04 -4.45
C ALA A 5 5.09 -5.49 -5.70
N VAL A 6 4.18 -4.64 -6.16
CA VAL A 6 3.24 -4.93 -7.25
C VAL A 6 3.49 -3.98 -8.42
N PHE A 7 3.54 -4.54 -9.62
CA PHE A 7 3.93 -3.87 -10.85
C PHE A 7 2.89 -4.13 -11.94
N GLU A 8 2.66 -3.13 -12.80
CA GLU A 8 1.86 -3.30 -14.01
C GLU A 8 2.69 -3.92 -15.15
N ASP A 9 4.03 -3.89 -15.04
CA ASP A 9 4.94 -4.41 -16.04
C ASP A 9 5.42 -5.84 -15.73
N SER A 10 5.47 -6.67 -16.77
CA SER A 10 5.87 -8.08 -16.65
C SER A 10 7.34 -8.31 -16.27
N SER A 11 8.15 -7.25 -16.32
CA SER A 11 9.57 -7.29 -15.95
C SER A 11 9.85 -6.80 -14.54
N CYS A 12 8.83 -6.28 -13.83
CA CYS A 12 8.95 -5.61 -12.53
C CYS A 12 10.13 -4.64 -12.49
N SER A 13 10.36 -3.92 -13.59
CA SER A 13 11.51 -3.03 -13.79
C SER A 13 11.11 -1.57 -13.70
N GLU A 14 9.82 -1.27 -13.84
CA GLU A 14 9.28 0.06 -13.63
C GLU A 14 9.02 0.30 -12.14
N THR A 15 8.60 1.51 -11.79
CA THR A 15 8.22 1.80 -10.41
C THR A 15 6.95 1.02 -10.06
N PRO A 16 6.91 0.28 -8.94
CA PRO A 16 5.71 -0.45 -8.56
C PRO A 16 4.57 0.50 -8.26
N VAL A 17 3.34 0.04 -8.48
CA VAL A 17 2.13 0.79 -8.14
C VAL A 17 1.84 0.76 -6.64
N GLY A 18 2.35 -0.25 -5.94
CA GLY A 18 2.21 -0.34 -4.50
C GLY A 18 3.04 -1.44 -3.88
N ILE A 19 3.10 -1.43 -2.54
CA ILE A 19 3.73 -2.46 -1.74
C ILE A 19 2.77 -2.86 -0.64
N LYS A 20 2.48 -4.16 -0.53
CA LYS A 20 1.72 -4.73 0.59
C LYS A 20 2.66 -5.46 1.52
N ILE A 21 2.65 -5.09 2.80
CA ILE A 21 3.52 -5.63 3.82
C ILE A 21 2.66 -6.24 4.91
N THR A 22 2.94 -7.49 5.25
CA THR A 22 2.21 -8.21 6.29
C THR A 22 3.18 -8.78 7.31
N ARG A 23 2.76 -8.76 8.58
CA ARG A 23 3.42 -9.58 9.59
C ARG A 23 3.09 -11.04 9.34
N ASP A 24 4.02 -11.74 8.72
CA ASP A 24 4.04 -13.19 8.65
C ASP A 24 5.31 -13.76 9.29
N PHE A 25 5.25 -15.05 9.61
CA PHE A 25 6.39 -15.81 10.17
C PHE A 25 7.33 -16.32 9.07
N VAL A 26 6.98 -16.08 7.81
CA VAL A 26 7.67 -16.55 6.59
C VAL A 26 9.03 -15.86 6.50
N CYS A 27 9.12 -14.56 6.76
CA CYS A 27 10.38 -13.83 6.87
C CYS A 27 11.09 -13.94 8.25
N GLY A 28 10.75 -14.95 9.06
CA GLY A 28 11.39 -15.26 10.33
C GLY A 28 12.78 -15.92 10.17
N ALA A 29 13.64 -15.78 11.18
CA ALA A 29 15.01 -16.31 11.16
C ALA A 29 15.07 -17.78 10.70
N GLY A 30 15.61 -18.02 9.50
CA GLY A 30 15.90 -19.35 8.96
C GLY A 30 15.00 -19.84 7.82
N ARG A 31 13.99 -19.08 7.41
CA ARG A 31 13.23 -19.30 6.17
C ARG A 31 13.06 -17.89 5.56
N VAL A 32 13.44 -17.60 4.32
CA VAL A 32 12.72 -17.88 3.08
C VAL A 32 13.55 -17.29 1.94
N PRO A 33 13.65 -17.92 0.76
CA PRO A 33 14.05 -17.18 -0.41
C PRO A 33 12.88 -16.24 -0.74
N ALA A 34 13.04 -14.96 -0.49
CA ALA A 34 12.28 -13.90 -1.14
C ALA A 34 11.97 -14.33 -2.59
N LYS A 35 10.72 -14.21 -3.08
CA LYS A 35 10.42 -14.41 -4.50
C LYS A 35 11.18 -13.31 -5.25
N THR A 36 12.44 -13.60 -5.58
CA THR A 36 13.40 -12.64 -6.14
C THR A 36 13.12 -12.43 -7.62
N MET A 37 12.29 -13.28 -8.21
CA MET A 37 11.92 -13.22 -9.62
C MET A 37 10.54 -12.61 -9.78
N CYS A 38 10.46 -11.62 -10.67
CA CYS A 38 9.21 -11.09 -11.15
C CYS A 38 8.34 -12.21 -11.74
N GLY A 39 7.05 -12.18 -11.44
CA GLY A 39 6.08 -13.07 -12.07
C GLY A 39 4.68 -12.64 -11.70
N SER A 40 3.68 -13.12 -12.46
CA SER A 40 2.27 -12.81 -12.22
C SER A 40 1.91 -13.04 -10.75
N ASP A 41 1.07 -12.15 -10.23
CA ASP A 41 0.50 -12.24 -8.89
C ASP A 41 -0.77 -13.12 -8.83
N GLY A 42 -1.17 -13.70 -9.96
CA GLY A 42 -2.43 -14.44 -10.10
C GLY A 42 -3.49 -13.71 -10.92
N GLY A 43 -3.24 -12.44 -11.26
CA GLY A 43 -4.13 -11.58 -12.02
C GLY A 43 -3.43 -10.87 -13.19
N VAL A 44 -3.83 -9.62 -13.44
CA VAL A 44 -3.25 -8.77 -14.50
C VAL A 44 -1.92 -8.12 -14.12
N LEU A 45 -1.53 -8.23 -12.85
CA LEU A 45 -0.34 -7.60 -12.28
C LEU A 45 0.80 -8.60 -12.05
N TYR A 46 1.97 -8.04 -11.75
CA TYR A 46 3.19 -8.78 -11.49
C TYR A 46 3.75 -8.41 -10.13
N SER A 47 4.46 -9.33 -9.50
CA SER A 47 4.96 -9.12 -8.15
C SER A 47 6.33 -9.72 -7.87
N ILE A 48 7.07 -9.03 -7.02
CA ILE A 48 8.30 -9.49 -6.37
C ILE A 48 8.05 -9.48 -4.87
N SER A 49 8.45 -10.55 -4.18
CA SER A 49 8.31 -10.64 -2.72
C SER A 49 9.69 -10.55 -2.07
N SER A 50 9.78 -9.80 -0.98
CA SER A 50 10.98 -9.61 -0.19
C SER A 50 10.65 -9.63 1.31
N CYS A 51 11.69 -9.55 2.14
CA CYS A 51 11.54 -9.42 3.57
C CYS A 51 12.05 -8.05 4.01
N THR A 52 11.30 -7.36 4.87
CA THR A 52 11.76 -6.12 5.49
C THR A 52 11.36 -6.04 6.97
N ASN A 53 12.17 -5.32 7.74
CA ASN A 53 11.80 -4.83 9.07
C ASN A 53 11.71 -3.29 9.10
N ASP A 54 12.03 -2.63 7.98
CA ASP A 54 11.99 -1.19 7.79
C ASP A 54 11.29 -0.91 6.47
N TYR A 55 9.97 -0.71 6.54
CA TYR A 55 9.16 -0.45 5.36
C TYR A 55 9.37 0.96 4.80
N SER A 56 9.81 1.93 5.60
CA SER A 56 10.16 3.28 5.14
C SER A 56 11.43 3.25 4.28
N LEU A 57 12.45 2.50 4.71
CA LEU A 57 13.66 2.30 3.91
C LEU A 57 13.36 1.49 2.64
N LEU A 58 12.53 0.45 2.73
CA LEU A 58 12.11 -0.31 1.56
C LEU A 58 11.38 0.60 0.55
N ALA A 59 10.41 1.38 1.01
CA ALA A 59 9.65 2.30 0.16
C ALA A 59 10.58 3.30 -0.56
N SER A 60 11.44 3.99 0.19
CA SER A 60 12.37 4.97 -0.40
C SER A 60 13.36 4.35 -1.38
N THR A 61 13.78 3.10 -1.16
CA THR A 61 14.65 2.36 -2.08
C THR A 61 13.91 1.99 -3.37
N VAL A 62 12.66 1.53 -3.25
CA VAL A 62 11.89 0.96 -4.35
C VAL A 62 11.24 2.06 -5.22
N PHE A 63 10.67 3.09 -4.61
CA PHE A 63 10.07 4.22 -5.32
C PHE A 63 11.12 5.25 -5.78
N GLY A 64 12.30 5.25 -5.15
CA GLY A 64 13.35 6.24 -5.40
C GLY A 64 12.98 7.63 -4.89
N ASN A 65 13.79 8.64 -5.26
CA ASN A 65 13.71 9.98 -4.68
C ASN A 65 12.64 10.89 -5.30
N ASN A 66 12.14 10.54 -6.49
CA ASN A 66 11.29 11.43 -7.30
C ASN A 66 9.84 10.98 -7.39
N THR A 67 9.53 9.78 -6.87
CA THR A 67 8.17 9.26 -6.89
C THR A 67 7.55 9.44 -5.52
N PRO A 68 6.51 10.27 -5.39
CA PRO A 68 5.78 10.40 -4.14
C PRO A 68 4.99 9.11 -3.85
N TYR A 69 4.90 8.75 -2.57
CA TYR A 69 4.13 7.59 -2.11
C TYR A 69 3.50 7.88 -0.75
N ILE A 70 2.43 7.16 -0.43
CA ILE A 70 1.73 7.25 0.86
C ILE A 70 1.86 5.91 1.59
N ILE A 71 2.32 5.93 2.84
CA ILE A 71 2.37 4.75 3.70
C ILE A 71 1.13 4.76 4.61
N VAL A 72 0.35 3.69 4.55
CA VAL A 72 -0.81 3.45 5.41
C VAL A 72 -0.50 2.27 6.32
N GLU A 73 -0.57 2.49 7.63
CA GLU A 73 -0.32 1.47 8.64
C GLU A 73 -1.64 1.06 9.30
N GLU A 74 -1.93 -0.24 9.27
CA GLU A 74 -3.10 -0.81 9.93
C GLU A 74 -2.65 -1.58 11.17
N TYR A 75 -3.26 -1.23 12.31
CA TYR A 75 -2.95 -1.82 13.61
C TYR A 75 -4.13 -2.68 14.07
N LEU A 76 -3.86 -3.89 14.56
CA LEU A 76 -4.90 -4.74 15.19
C LEU A 76 -5.21 -4.32 16.63
N GLU A 77 -4.24 -3.68 17.28
CA GLU A 77 -4.29 -3.39 18.71
C GLU A 77 -4.52 -1.90 18.94
N TRP A 78 -5.33 -1.60 19.95
CA TRP A 78 -5.76 -0.23 20.28
C TRP A 78 -4.60 0.69 20.71
N TYR A 79 -3.42 0.15 21.03
CA TYR A 79 -2.24 0.91 21.46
C TYR A 79 -1.20 1.16 20.35
N CYS A 80 -1.50 0.80 19.09
CA CYS A 80 -0.75 1.21 17.88
C CYS A 80 0.79 1.10 17.97
N ASN A 81 1.31 0.08 18.64
CA ASN A 81 2.75 -0.11 18.78
C ASN A 81 3.36 -0.90 17.61
N LEU A 82 2.54 -1.69 16.91
CA LEU A 82 3.00 -2.75 16.02
C LEU A 82 2.04 -2.89 14.84
N ALA A 83 2.33 -2.22 13.71
CA ALA A 83 1.52 -2.32 12.48
C ALA A 83 1.43 -3.77 11.97
N GLN A 84 0.22 -4.28 11.80
CA GLN A 84 -0.04 -5.63 11.32
C GLN A 84 0.09 -5.72 9.81
N THR A 85 -0.49 -4.75 9.13
CA THR A 85 -0.43 -4.57 7.68
C THR A 85 0.09 -3.17 7.42
N VAL A 86 0.96 -3.04 6.43
CA VAL A 86 1.36 -1.75 5.89
C VAL A 86 1.12 -1.79 4.39
N THR A 87 0.35 -0.83 3.89
CA THR A 87 0.11 -0.67 2.46
C THR A 87 0.74 0.64 2.00
N ILE A 88 1.55 0.57 0.96
CA ILE A 88 2.21 1.72 0.37
C ILE A 88 1.63 1.93 -1.02
N TYR A 89 1.10 3.13 -1.27
CA TYR A 89 0.48 3.49 -2.55
C TYR A 89 1.37 4.48 -3.30
N ILE A 90 1.58 4.26 -4.60
CA ILE A 90 2.15 5.28 -5.48
C ILE A 90 1.21 6.50 -5.53
N ALA A 91 1.75 7.70 -5.35
CA ALA A 91 0.95 8.93 -5.25
C ALA A 91 1.11 9.83 -6.49
N ASP A 92 1.08 9.24 -7.67
CA ASP A 92 1.26 9.91 -8.97
C ASP A 92 -0.04 10.49 -9.55
N GLY A 93 -1.18 10.20 -8.92
CA GLY A 93 -2.51 10.62 -9.37
C GLY A 93 -3.06 9.85 -10.57
N ALA A 94 -2.43 8.76 -10.99
CA ALA A 94 -3.00 7.83 -11.95
C ALA A 94 -3.98 6.86 -11.28
N CYS A 95 -4.73 6.13 -12.11
CA CYS A 95 -5.59 5.05 -11.66
C CYS A 95 -4.82 3.73 -11.77
N HIS A 96 -4.74 2.97 -10.68
CA HIS A 96 -4.04 1.69 -10.65
C HIS A 96 -4.99 0.58 -10.20
N PRO A 97 -5.00 -0.57 -10.88
CA PRO A 97 -5.78 -1.71 -10.44
C PRO A 97 -5.18 -2.32 -9.16
N ASN A 98 -6.04 -2.91 -8.33
CA ASN A 98 -5.60 -3.72 -7.20
C ASN A 98 -5.33 -5.17 -7.64
N THR A 99 -4.67 -5.91 -6.77
CA THR A 99 -4.33 -7.34 -6.97
C THR A 99 -5.55 -8.27 -6.96
N ASP A 100 -6.76 -7.75 -6.74
CA ASP A 100 -8.01 -8.51 -6.76
C ASP A 100 -8.69 -8.53 -8.15
N ASP A 101 -8.08 -7.89 -9.15
CA ASP A 101 -8.56 -7.71 -10.53
C ASP A 101 -9.97 -7.09 -10.64
N ALA A 102 -10.50 -6.51 -9.56
CA ALA A 102 -11.87 -6.04 -9.47
C ALA A 102 -11.97 -4.58 -9.03
N THR A 103 -11.03 -4.13 -8.19
CA THR A 103 -11.00 -2.79 -7.64
C THR A 103 -9.80 -2.00 -8.15
N SER A 104 -9.82 -0.69 -7.92
CA SER A 104 -8.68 0.18 -8.23
C SER A 104 -8.52 1.25 -7.16
N PHE A 105 -7.39 1.94 -7.22
CA PHE A 105 -7.11 3.08 -6.36
C PHE A 105 -6.47 4.22 -7.15
N LYS A 106 -6.56 5.40 -6.57
CA LYS A 106 -5.81 6.58 -6.96
C LYS A 106 -5.29 7.25 -5.72
N ALA A 107 -3.99 7.50 -5.67
CA ALA A 107 -3.37 8.24 -4.59
C ALA A 107 -2.72 9.52 -5.13
N THR A 108 -2.85 10.62 -4.39
CA THR A 108 -2.27 11.92 -4.75
C THR A 108 -1.63 12.55 -3.54
N PHE A 109 -0.53 13.28 -3.77
CA PHE A 109 0.09 14.11 -2.77
C PHE A 109 0.21 15.54 -3.32
N THR A 110 -0.46 16.49 -2.67
CA THR A 110 -0.46 17.89 -3.09
C THR A 110 0.70 18.65 -2.47
N THR A 111 1.15 19.74 -3.12
CA THR A 111 2.19 20.65 -2.58
C THR A 111 1.77 21.31 -1.27
N GLU A 112 0.47 21.44 -1.04
CA GLU A 112 -0.13 21.91 0.20
C GLU A 112 0.09 20.92 1.34
N GLY A 113 0.47 19.67 1.03
CA GLY A 113 0.74 18.61 1.99
C GLY A 113 -0.49 17.84 2.40
N THR A 114 -1.46 17.77 1.51
CA THR A 114 -2.61 16.88 1.65
C THR A 114 -2.35 15.67 0.79
N ALA A 115 -2.48 14.50 1.39
CA ALA A 115 -2.44 13.23 0.71
C ALA A 115 -3.85 12.66 0.66
N THR A 116 -4.28 12.23 -0.51
CA THR A 116 -5.61 11.64 -0.69
C THR A 116 -5.44 10.26 -1.30
N ILE A 117 -6.12 9.26 -0.73
CA ILE A 117 -6.27 7.93 -1.32
C ILE A 117 -7.75 7.74 -1.62
N THR A 118 -8.09 7.48 -2.87
CA THR A 118 -9.44 7.12 -3.29
C THR A 118 -9.44 5.67 -3.75
N THR A 119 -10.35 4.87 -3.22
CA THR A 119 -10.57 3.48 -3.67
C THR A 119 -11.85 3.40 -4.49
N TYR A 120 -11.91 2.43 -5.39
CA TYR A 120 -12.99 2.28 -6.36
C TYR A 120 -13.43 0.83 -6.47
N ASN A 121 -14.75 0.62 -6.65
CA ASN A 121 -15.37 -0.70 -6.82
C ASN A 121 -15.26 -1.26 -8.26
N ASP A 122 -14.47 -0.60 -9.12
CA ASP A 122 -14.16 -1.03 -10.48
C ASP A 122 -12.66 -0.85 -10.75
N THR A 123 -12.17 -1.43 -11.83
CA THR A 123 -10.73 -1.39 -12.20
C THR A 123 -10.30 -0.11 -12.94
N TYR A 124 -11.23 0.80 -13.23
CA TYR A 124 -10.99 1.97 -14.08
C TYR A 124 -11.28 3.30 -13.35
N CYS A 125 -11.35 3.27 -12.02
CA CYS A 125 -11.58 4.43 -11.17
C CYS A 125 -12.85 5.24 -11.51
N ASN A 126 -13.96 4.58 -11.86
CA ASN A 126 -15.22 5.27 -12.19
C ASN A 126 -16.21 5.31 -11.02
N ILE A 127 -16.20 4.30 -10.16
CA ILE A 127 -17.16 4.08 -9.08
C ILE A 127 -16.44 4.21 -7.74
N VAL A 128 -16.42 5.44 -7.20
CA VAL A 128 -15.78 5.72 -5.90
C VAL A 128 -16.41 4.84 -4.83
N GLN A 129 -15.57 4.11 -4.10
CA GLN A 129 -15.93 3.33 -2.93
C GLN A 129 -15.68 4.13 -1.66
N ASP A 130 -14.46 4.62 -1.48
CA ASP A 130 -14.05 5.36 -0.30
C ASP A 130 -12.99 6.43 -0.64
N ASN A 131 -12.86 7.42 0.23
CA ASN A 131 -11.86 8.46 0.13
C ASN A 131 -11.25 8.74 1.51
N ILE A 132 -9.92 8.61 1.58
CA ILE A 132 -9.12 8.89 2.75
C ILE A 132 -8.32 10.16 2.48
N ASP A 133 -8.69 11.25 3.16
CA ASP A 133 -7.98 12.52 3.13
C ASP A 133 -7.08 12.68 4.36
N VAL A 134 -5.77 12.80 4.12
CA VAL A 134 -4.73 12.95 5.14
C VAL A 134 -4.05 14.30 4.96
N SER A 135 -4.35 15.27 5.83
CA SER A 135 -3.67 16.58 5.80
C SER A 135 -2.33 16.53 6.55
N LYS A 136 -1.40 17.47 6.27
CA LYS A 136 -0.13 17.65 6.99
C LYS A 136 -0.23 17.57 8.52
N ASN A 137 -1.34 17.98 9.10
CA ASN A 137 -1.58 17.90 10.54
C ASN A 137 -1.69 16.43 11.03
N ILE A 138 -2.18 15.53 10.17
CA ILE A 138 -2.30 14.08 10.38
C ILE A 138 -0.96 13.38 10.09
N PHE A 139 -0.12 13.90 9.18
CA PHE A 139 1.27 13.40 9.04
C PHE A 139 2.09 13.55 10.33
N THR A 140 1.69 14.48 11.21
CA THR A 140 2.25 14.67 12.55
C THR A 140 1.40 14.07 13.67
N SER A 141 0.25 13.48 13.37
CA SER A 141 -0.67 12.90 14.37
C SER A 141 -1.45 11.70 13.81
N PHE A 142 -1.30 10.54 14.42
CA PHE A 142 -2.08 9.34 14.08
C PHE A 142 -3.57 9.63 14.31
N VAL A 143 -4.36 9.71 13.23
CA VAL A 143 -5.82 9.85 13.32
C VAL A 143 -6.44 8.46 13.37
N PHE A 144 -7.06 8.16 14.51
CA PHE A 144 -7.86 6.96 14.71
C PHE A 144 -9.22 7.15 14.05
N SER A 145 -9.46 6.48 12.93
CA SER A 145 -10.82 6.24 12.46
C SER A 145 -11.31 4.95 13.12
N THR A 146 -11.98 5.07 14.27
CA THR A 146 -12.84 3.97 14.73
C THR A 146 -13.93 3.82 13.68
N GLY A 147 -13.98 2.68 12.99
CA GLY A 147 -15.12 2.31 12.16
C GLY A 147 -16.37 2.47 13.00
N SER A 148 -17.20 3.46 12.67
CA SER A 148 -18.53 3.56 13.23
C SER A 148 -19.34 2.47 12.55
N ASP A 149 -19.30 1.26 13.11
CA ASP A 149 -20.36 0.29 12.87
C ASP A 149 -21.66 0.98 13.30
N ARG A 150 -22.53 1.16 12.31
CA ARG A 150 -23.94 1.43 12.53
C ARG A 150 -24.50 0.17 13.18
N ASP A 151 -24.70 0.22 14.49
CA ASP A 151 -25.69 -0.64 15.12
C ASP A 151 -26.91 0.23 15.43
N ASP A 152 -27.91 0.08 14.56
CA ASP A 152 -29.31 0.39 14.84
C ASP A 152 -29.78 -0.45 16.03
N ASP A 153 -30.21 0.20 17.13
CA ASP A 153 -31.41 -0.16 17.92
C ASP A 153 -31.76 0.94 18.94
#